data_AF-A0A1H8AH38-F1
#
_entry.id   AF-A0A1H8AH38-F1
#
_cell.length_a   1.000
_cell.length_b   1.000
_cell.length_c   1.000
_cell.angle_alpha   90.00
_cell.angle_beta   90.00
_cell.angle_gamma   90.00
#
_symmetry.space_group_name_H-M   'P 1'
#
loop_
_entity.id
_entity.type
_entity.pdbx_description
1 polymer ?
#
loop_
_entity_poly.entity_id
_entity_poly.type
_entity_poly.pdbx_seq_one_letter_code
_entity_poly.pdbx_strand_id
1 'polypeptide(L)'
;MGAVVALAPRAPAAPERPQITLPMRVALGLLHAGPLYLTGSRADHGSAGRWRSRARPDAVVLDQTVEALERRGYVAVRDYVAGEVRRWCAQLAPEGEAAYRAIGGLYAGAPRLPPDVEMTLERLDDALARVGSELEGLATEAAAITPRIEAARDEISHAIRDNERVTARIAELTRLAGSLGGHRDAMRALLIERRR
;
A
#
# COMPACT_ATOMS: atom_id res chain seq x y z
N MET A 1 29.83 48.10 -72.19
CA MET A 1 30.40 47.26 -71.11
C MET A 1 29.30 47.05 -70.07
N GLY A 2 28.69 45.87 -70.03
CA GLY A 2 27.60 45.56 -69.10
C GLY A 2 28.14 45.06 -67.78
N ALA A 3 27.75 45.69 -66.68
CA ALA A 3 28.12 45.27 -65.33
C ALA A 3 27.32 44.02 -64.93
N VAL A 4 28.03 42.93 -64.66
CA VAL A 4 27.47 41.70 -64.11
C VAL A 4 27.29 41.89 -62.61
N VAL A 5 26.04 41.98 -62.16
CA VAL A 5 25.68 41.99 -60.74
C VAL A 5 25.93 40.59 -60.19
N ALA A 6 26.97 40.44 -59.37
CA ALA A 6 27.23 39.20 -58.65
C ALA A 6 26.18 39.02 -57.56
N LEU A 7 25.27 38.04 -57.74
CA LEU A 7 24.37 37.59 -56.68
C LEU A 7 25.20 36.92 -55.58
N ALA A 8 25.12 37.48 -54.38
CA ALA A 8 25.75 36.89 -53.19
C ALA A 8 25.15 35.50 -52.88
N PRO A 9 25.97 34.55 -52.40
CA PRO A 9 25.50 33.22 -52.02
C PRO A 9 24.51 33.31 -50.85
N ARG A 10 23.35 32.65 -51.04
CA ARG A 10 22.29 32.55 -50.04
C ARG A 10 22.84 31.79 -48.82
N ALA A 11 22.84 32.46 -47.66
CA ALA A 11 23.26 31.85 -46.39
C ALA A 11 22.46 30.55 -46.13
N PRO A 12 23.09 29.50 -45.57
CA PRO A 12 22.39 28.28 -45.21
C PRO A 12 21.26 28.60 -44.23
N ALA A 13 20.07 28.03 -44.49
CA ALA A 13 18.92 28.19 -43.62
C ALA A 13 19.31 27.77 -42.19
N ALA A 14 19.05 28.66 -41.22
CA ALA A 14 19.23 28.32 -39.82
C ALA A 14 18.43 27.05 -39.50
N PRO A 15 18.96 26.11 -38.70
CA PRO A 15 18.22 24.91 -38.31
C PRO A 15 16.87 25.34 -37.72
N GLU A 16 15.79 24.84 -38.30
CA GLU A 16 14.44 25.12 -37.83
C GLU A 16 14.37 24.76 -36.35
N ARG A 17 14.13 25.77 -35.50
CA ARG A 17 13.93 25.52 -34.07
C ARG A 17 12.76 24.54 -33.94
N PRO A 18 12.92 23.40 -33.26
CA PRO A 18 11.84 22.44 -33.12
C PRO A 18 10.63 23.14 -32.51
N GLN A 19 9.53 23.20 -33.27
CA GLN A 19 8.32 23.88 -32.83
C GLN A 19 7.68 23.09 -31.68
N ILE A 20 7.75 23.64 -30.47
CA ILE A 20 7.06 23.13 -29.29
C ILE A 20 5.60 23.60 -29.38
N THR A 21 4.69 22.66 -29.62
CA THR A 21 3.25 22.92 -29.68
C THR A 21 2.70 23.30 -28.31
N LEU A 22 1.50 23.90 -28.27
CA LEU A 22 0.85 24.24 -27.00
C LEU A 22 0.65 23.00 -26.09
N PRO A 23 0.16 21.84 -26.56
CA PRO A 23 0.07 20.63 -25.74
C PRO A 23 1.42 20.17 -25.17
N MET A 24 2.50 20.24 -25.96
CA MET A 24 3.85 19.92 -25.50
C MET A 24 4.31 20.89 -24.42
N ARG A 25 4.03 22.19 -24.58
CA ARG A 25 4.36 23.21 -23.58
C ARG A 25 3.61 22.99 -22.27
N VAL A 26 2.34 22.63 -22.33
CA VAL A 26 1.54 22.28 -21.15
C VAL A 26 2.12 21.04 -20.47
N ALA A 27 2.40 19.98 -21.23
CA ALA A 27 2.98 18.75 -20.70
C ALA A 27 4.36 18.98 -20.05
N LEU A 28 5.24 19.76 -20.68
CA LEU A 28 6.53 20.14 -20.10
C LEU A 28 6.37 20.94 -18.80
N GLY A 29 5.37 21.83 -18.72
CA GLY A 29 5.05 22.56 -17.50
C GLY A 29 4.59 21.65 -16.36
N LEU A 30 3.76 20.65 -16.67
CA LEU A 30 3.35 19.64 -15.68
C LEU A 30 4.53 18.77 -15.25
N LEU A 31 5.38 18.37 -16.18
CA LEU A 31 6.59 17.59 -15.94
C LEU A 31 7.64 18.34 -15.10
N HIS A 32 7.62 19.67 -15.16
CA HIS A 32 8.44 20.52 -14.29
C HIS A 32 7.93 20.52 -12.84
N ALA A 33 6.62 20.37 -12.64
CA ALA A 33 6.02 20.25 -11.31
C ALA A 33 6.15 18.84 -10.72
N GLY A 34 6.30 17.81 -11.55
CA GLY A 34 6.50 16.42 -11.14
C GLY A 34 6.32 15.43 -12.30
N PRO A 35 6.63 14.15 -12.11
CA PRO A 35 6.45 13.13 -13.15
C PRO A 35 4.97 12.98 -13.55
N LEU A 36 4.75 12.55 -14.79
CA LEU A 36 3.44 12.15 -15.27
C LEU A 36 3.29 10.64 -15.17
N TYR A 37 2.12 10.16 -14.77
CA TYR A 37 1.81 8.75 -14.62
C TYR A 37 0.76 8.33 -15.65
N LEU A 38 0.98 7.19 -16.29
CA LEU A 38 0.02 6.63 -17.23
C LEU A 38 -1.19 6.08 -16.46
N THR A 39 -2.37 6.58 -16.81
CA THR A 39 -3.66 6.07 -16.37
C THR A 39 -4.28 5.25 -17.51
N GLY A 40 -4.47 3.95 -17.27
CA GLY A 40 -4.89 2.98 -18.27
C GLY A 40 -3.75 2.07 -18.77
N SER A 41 -4.07 1.18 -19.71
CA SER A 41 -3.11 0.24 -20.29
C SER A 41 -2.47 0.84 -21.56
N ARG A 42 -1.14 0.71 -21.69
CA ARG A 42 -0.44 0.98 -22.96
C ARG A 42 -0.73 -0.10 -24.02
N ALA A 43 -1.25 -1.26 -23.60
CA ALA A 43 -1.50 -2.42 -24.45
C ALA A 43 -2.91 -2.45 -25.08
N ASP A 44 -3.85 -1.62 -24.61
CA ASP A 44 -5.18 -1.51 -25.23
C ASP A 44 -5.08 -0.62 -26.48
N HIS A 45 -4.93 -1.25 -27.65
CA HIS A 45 -4.74 -0.65 -28.97
C HIS A 45 -5.99 0.11 -29.48
N GLY A 46 -6.56 1.00 -28.68
CA GLY A 46 -7.74 1.80 -29.04
C GLY A 46 -8.08 2.92 -28.08
N SER A 47 -7.58 2.88 -26.84
CA SER A 47 -7.71 3.96 -25.86
C SER A 47 -6.40 4.72 -25.80
N ALA A 48 -6.34 5.94 -26.36
CA ALA A 48 -5.18 6.80 -26.21
C ALA A 48 -4.86 6.97 -24.71
N GLY A 49 -3.70 6.46 -24.28
CA GLY A 49 -3.25 6.53 -22.90
C GLY A 49 -3.36 7.95 -22.35
N ARG A 50 -3.79 8.09 -21.10
CA ARG A 50 -3.92 9.40 -20.45
C ARG A 50 -2.88 9.52 -19.38
N TRP A 51 -2.07 10.55 -19.45
CA TRP A 51 -1.02 10.84 -18.49
C TRP A 51 -1.48 11.94 -17.53
N ARG A 52 -1.22 11.77 -16.24
CA ARG A 52 -1.62 12.74 -15.21
C ARG A 52 -0.46 13.05 -14.27
N SER A 53 -0.39 14.30 -13.83
CA SER A 53 0.53 14.73 -12.78
C SER A 53 -0.16 14.60 -11.43
N ARG A 54 0.54 14.11 -10.39
CA ARG A 54 0.02 14.16 -9.01
C ARG A 54 -0.16 15.60 -8.51
N ALA A 55 0.69 16.53 -8.94
CA ALA A 55 0.60 17.94 -8.55
C ALA A 55 -0.63 18.65 -9.16
N ARG A 56 -1.17 18.12 -10.26
CA ARG A 56 -2.33 18.65 -11.00
C ARG A 56 -3.18 17.49 -11.53
N PRO A 57 -3.94 16.81 -10.65
CA PRO A 57 -4.66 15.59 -11.01
C PRO A 57 -5.72 15.82 -12.09
N ASP A 58 -6.29 17.03 -12.18
CA ASP A 58 -7.29 17.41 -13.19
C ASP A 58 -6.70 17.59 -14.59
N ALA A 59 -5.39 17.84 -14.69
CA ALA A 59 -4.72 18.05 -15.96
C ALA A 59 -4.37 16.70 -16.61
N VAL A 60 -4.84 16.53 -17.86
CA VAL A 60 -4.59 15.32 -18.65
C VAL A 60 -3.68 15.65 -19.82
N VAL A 61 -2.64 14.83 -19.99
CA VAL A 61 -1.76 14.83 -21.15
C VAL A 61 -2.04 13.57 -21.97
N LEU A 62 -2.25 13.73 -23.28
CA LEU A 62 -2.47 12.60 -24.18
C LEU A 62 -1.16 11.83 -24.42
N ASP A 63 -1.25 10.51 -24.59
CA ASP A 63 -0.11 9.63 -24.87
C ASP A 63 0.72 10.10 -26.06
N GLN A 64 0.04 10.48 -27.15
CA GLN A 64 0.68 11.03 -28.34
C GLN A 64 1.57 12.24 -28.06
N THR A 65 1.19 13.08 -27.07
CA THR A 65 2.01 14.23 -26.65
C THR A 65 3.25 13.75 -25.91
N VAL A 66 3.13 12.77 -25.03
CA VAL A 66 4.27 12.18 -24.30
C VAL A 66 5.22 11.46 -25.27
N GLU A 67 4.70 10.65 -26.18
CA GLU A 67 5.50 9.98 -27.23
C GLU A 67 6.21 10.99 -28.15
N ALA A 68 5.54 12.09 -28.48
CA ALA A 68 6.14 13.15 -29.28
C ALA A 68 7.24 13.92 -28.52
N LEU A 69 7.12 14.05 -27.20
CA LEU A 69 8.17 14.62 -26.34
C LEU A 69 9.33 13.63 -26.15
N GLU A 70 9.03 12.35 -25.96
CA GLU A 70 10.01 11.27 -25.83
C GLU A 70 10.87 11.13 -27.09
N ARG A 71 10.26 11.12 -28.28
CA ARG A 71 10.99 11.10 -29.56
C ARG A 71 11.91 12.29 -29.76
N ARG A 72 11.66 13.41 -29.08
CA ARG A 72 12.50 14.62 -29.10
C ARG A 72 13.57 14.62 -28.00
N GLY A 73 13.63 13.57 -27.17
CA GLY A 73 14.52 13.49 -26.02
C GLY A 73 14.15 14.43 -24.88
N TYR A 74 12.97 15.06 -24.90
CA TYR A 74 12.57 16.00 -23.84
C TYR A 74 12.07 15.31 -22.58
N VAL A 75 11.70 14.03 -22.71
CA VAL A 75 11.09 13.24 -21.66
C VAL A 75 11.65 11.83 -21.74
N ALA A 76 11.93 11.24 -20.58
CA ALA A 76 12.26 9.84 -20.45
C ALA A 76 11.06 9.09 -19.85
N VAL A 77 10.53 8.11 -20.57
CA VAL A 77 9.51 7.21 -20.03
C VAL A 77 10.19 6.01 -19.38
N ARG A 78 9.77 5.68 -18.16
CA ARG A 78 10.27 4.55 -17.38
C ARG A 78 9.11 3.71 -16.91
N ASP A 79 9.31 2.41 -16.86
CA ASP A 79 8.40 1.52 -16.15
C ASP A 79 8.89 1.26 -14.73
N TYR A 80 7.96 0.97 -13.85
CA TYR A 80 8.23 0.59 -12.47
C TYR A 80 7.15 -0.35 -11.96
N VAL A 81 7.44 -1.03 -10.85
CA VAL A 81 6.50 -1.95 -10.20
C VAL A 81 6.00 -1.29 -8.92
N ALA A 82 4.68 -1.10 -8.83
CA ALA A 82 3.96 -0.62 -7.65
C ALA A 82 3.03 -1.73 -7.18
N GLY A 83 3.40 -2.41 -6.10
CA GLY A 83 2.76 -3.66 -5.71
C GLY A 83 3.01 -4.79 -6.71
N GLU A 84 1.95 -5.37 -7.23
CA GLU A 84 1.99 -6.40 -8.29
C GLU A 84 1.72 -5.81 -9.68
N VAL A 85 1.50 -4.49 -9.77
CA VAL A 85 1.10 -3.82 -11.00
C VAL A 85 2.28 -3.11 -11.62
N ARG A 86 2.56 -3.41 -12.89
CA ARG A 86 3.52 -2.65 -13.71
C ARG A 86 2.89 -1.32 -14.13
N ARG A 87 3.57 -0.22 -13.88
CA ARG A 87 3.15 1.15 -14.18
C ARG A 87 4.20 1.86 -15.02
N TRP A 88 3.80 2.97 -15.64
CA TRP A 88 4.69 3.83 -16.44
C TRP A 88 4.66 5.25 -15.92
N CYS A 89 5.84 5.86 -15.82
CA CYS A 89 6.00 7.27 -15.50
C CYS A 89 6.86 7.97 -16.56
N ALA A 90 6.56 9.23 -16.82
CA ALA A 90 7.31 10.09 -17.72
C ALA A 90 7.99 11.19 -16.90
N GLN A 91 9.30 11.36 -17.10
CA GLN A 91 10.13 12.29 -16.35
C GLN A 91 10.77 13.32 -17.29
N LEU A 92 10.84 14.57 -16.85
CA LEU A 92 11.49 15.64 -17.61
C LEU A 92 13.00 15.34 -17.77
N ALA A 93 13.47 15.25 -19.00
CA ALA A 93 14.89 15.12 -19.33
C ALA A 93 15.58 16.50 -19.31
N PRO A 94 16.91 16.57 -19.13
CA PRO A 94 17.65 17.84 -19.15
C PRO A 94 17.40 18.67 -20.40
N GLU A 95 17.27 18.04 -21.57
CA GLU A 95 17.01 18.68 -22.86
C GLU A 95 15.61 19.30 -22.89
N GLY A 96 14.61 18.60 -22.34
CA GLY A 96 13.24 19.10 -22.23
C GLY A 96 13.13 20.27 -21.27
N GLU A 97 13.92 20.25 -20.19
CA GLU A 97 14.02 21.34 -19.23
C GLU A 97 14.64 22.59 -19.88
N ALA A 98 15.77 22.44 -20.58
CA ALA A 98 16.39 23.53 -21.32
C ALA A 98 15.43 24.11 -22.36
N ALA A 99 14.72 23.24 -23.10
CA ALA A 99 13.73 23.65 -24.09
C ALA A 99 12.55 24.41 -23.46
N TYR A 100 12.02 23.95 -22.31
CA TYR A 100 10.93 24.61 -21.61
C TYR A 100 11.33 25.96 -21.00
N ARG A 101 12.58 26.08 -20.53
CA ARG A 101 13.13 27.37 -20.07
C ARG A 101 13.32 28.34 -21.23
N ALA A 102 13.84 27.87 -22.36
CA ALA A 102 14.09 28.72 -23.54
C ALA A 102 12.82 29.35 -24.11
N ILE A 103 11.66 28.70 -23.96
CA ILE A 103 10.36 29.23 -24.38
C ILE A 103 9.66 30.09 -23.32
N GLY A 104 10.31 30.36 -22.17
CA GLY A 104 9.75 31.16 -21.09
C GLY A 104 8.54 30.51 -20.41
N GLY A 105 8.57 29.18 -20.23
CA GLY A 105 7.48 28.45 -19.58
C GLY A 105 7.15 28.98 -18.19
N LEU A 106 5.87 28.93 -17.80
CA LEU A 106 5.36 29.49 -16.54
C LEU A 106 6.12 28.98 -15.30
N TYR A 107 6.56 27.73 -15.32
CA TYR A 107 7.27 27.09 -14.19
C TYR A 107 8.79 27.06 -14.35
N ALA A 108 9.35 27.68 -15.40
CA ALA A 108 10.78 27.59 -15.76
C ALA A 108 11.76 28.06 -14.67
N GLY A 109 11.30 28.90 -13.72
CA GLY A 109 12.09 29.39 -12.59
C GLY A 109 11.81 28.69 -11.26
N ALA A 110 10.89 27.71 -11.22
CA ALA A 110 10.53 27.04 -9.97
C ALA A 110 11.59 25.98 -9.59
N PRO A 111 11.91 25.81 -8.29
CA PRO A 111 12.77 24.71 -7.85
C PRO A 111 12.11 23.37 -8.16
N ARG A 112 12.89 22.46 -8.74
CA ARG A 112 12.44 21.14 -9.17
C ARG A 112 12.46 20.18 -7.98
N LEU A 113 11.40 19.38 -7.81
CA LEU A 113 11.45 18.24 -6.91
C LEU A 113 12.37 17.15 -7.50
N PRO A 114 13.27 16.54 -6.71
CA PRO A 114 14.07 15.43 -7.16
C PRO A 114 13.18 14.29 -7.73
N PRO A 115 13.57 13.68 -8.87
CA PRO A 115 12.73 12.70 -9.58
C PRO A 115 12.46 11.41 -8.79
N ASP A 116 13.23 11.15 -7.74
CA ASP A 116 13.13 10.01 -6.82
C ASP A 116 12.16 10.24 -5.65
N VAL A 117 11.86 11.50 -5.29
CA VAL A 117 10.96 11.83 -4.16
C VAL A 117 9.55 11.30 -4.43
N GLU A 118 9.05 11.46 -5.65
CA GLU A 118 7.70 11.04 -6.02
C GLU A 118 7.54 9.52 -6.07
N MET A 119 8.57 8.81 -6.56
CA MET A 119 8.61 7.36 -6.52
C MET A 119 8.73 6.84 -5.07
N THR A 120 9.45 7.57 -4.22
CA THR A 120 9.54 7.27 -2.79
C THR A 120 8.21 7.48 -2.09
N LEU A 121 7.49 8.57 -2.38
CA LEU A 121 6.16 8.83 -1.84
C LEU A 121 5.17 7.73 -2.23
N GLU A 122 5.15 7.29 -3.49
CA GLU A 122 4.27 6.20 -3.90
C GLU A 122 4.60 4.87 -3.20
N ARG A 123 5.89 4.56 -3.01
CA ARG A 123 6.29 3.38 -2.23
C ARG A 123 5.86 3.47 -0.76
N LEU A 124 5.89 4.68 -0.18
CA LEU A 124 5.41 4.92 1.17
C LEU A 124 3.88 4.78 1.25
N ASP A 125 3.14 5.31 0.28
CA ASP A 125 1.68 5.16 0.19
C ASP A 125 1.30 3.66 0.10
N ASP A 126 1.97 2.90 -0.77
CA ASP A 126 1.76 1.46 -0.92
C ASP A 126 2.10 0.70 0.39
N ALA A 127 3.18 1.08 1.07
CA ALA A 127 3.57 0.48 2.34
C ALA A 127 2.54 0.78 3.44
N LEU A 128 2.05 2.02 3.52
CA LEU A 128 1.01 2.42 4.46
C LEU A 128 -0.30 1.66 4.22
N ALA A 129 -0.69 1.47 2.96
CA ALA A 129 -1.87 0.70 2.61
C ALA A 129 -1.77 -0.77 3.07
N ARG A 130 -0.60 -1.41 2.89
CA ARG A 130 -0.37 -2.79 3.37
C ARG A 130 -0.43 -2.88 4.88
N VAL A 131 0.26 -1.97 5.59
CA VAL A 131 0.24 -1.93 7.05
C VAL A 131 -1.19 -1.72 7.56
N GLY A 132 -1.97 -0.85 6.92
CA GLY A 132 -3.39 -0.66 7.23
C GLY A 132 -4.19 -1.96 7.12
N SER A 133 -4.03 -2.69 6.01
CA SER A 133 -4.70 -3.98 5.79
C SER A 133 -4.27 -5.06 6.79
N GLU A 134 -2.99 -5.14 7.13
CA GLU A 134 -2.50 -6.08 8.15
C GLU A 134 -3.06 -5.77 9.53
N LEU A 135 -3.14 -4.48 9.91
CA LEU A 135 -3.72 -4.05 11.17
C LEU A 135 -5.20 -4.40 11.27
N GLU A 136 -5.97 -4.21 10.19
CA GLU A 136 -7.38 -4.62 10.13
C GLU A 136 -7.55 -6.14 10.26
N GLY A 137 -6.67 -6.92 9.62
CA GLY A 137 -6.61 -8.37 9.76
C GLY A 137 -6.37 -8.80 11.21
N LEU A 138 -5.33 -8.25 11.84
CA LEU A 138 -5.01 -8.52 13.24
C LEU A 138 -6.11 -8.09 14.21
N ALA A 139 -6.77 -6.95 13.95
CA ALA A 139 -7.90 -6.51 14.76
C ALA A 139 -9.07 -7.49 14.68
N THR A 140 -9.34 -8.03 13.49
CA THR A 140 -10.39 -9.05 13.28
C THR A 140 -10.04 -10.36 14.01
N GLU A 141 -8.80 -10.81 13.91
CA GLU A 141 -8.31 -12.00 14.63
C GLU A 141 -8.42 -11.83 16.15
N ALA A 142 -7.98 -10.69 16.68
CA ALA A 142 -8.08 -10.37 18.10
C ALA A 142 -9.54 -10.37 18.57
N ALA A 143 -10.45 -9.77 17.80
CA ALA A 143 -11.88 -9.79 18.09
C ALA A 143 -12.47 -11.20 18.12
N ALA A 144 -11.97 -12.13 17.28
CA ALA A 144 -12.39 -13.52 17.29
C ALA A 144 -11.83 -14.35 18.46
N ILE A 145 -10.68 -13.97 19.02
CA ILE A 145 -10.04 -14.65 20.15
C ILE A 145 -10.76 -14.34 21.48
N THR A 146 -11.19 -13.09 21.68
CA THR A 146 -11.87 -12.65 22.91
C THR A 146 -13.04 -13.56 23.36
N PRO A 147 -14.05 -13.88 22.51
CA PRO A 147 -15.16 -14.73 22.94
C PRO A 147 -14.72 -16.17 23.25
N ARG A 148 -13.63 -16.66 22.62
CA ARG A 148 -13.08 -17.99 22.93
C ARG A 148 -12.44 -18.03 24.31
N ILE A 149 -11.77 -16.95 24.71
CA ILE A 149 -11.20 -16.82 26.06
C ILE A 149 -12.32 -16.73 27.09
N GLU A 150 -13.40 -16.00 26.81
CA GLU A 150 -14.57 -15.92 27.68
C GLU A 150 -15.24 -17.28 27.85
N ALA A 151 -15.50 -18.01 26.76
CA ALA A 151 -16.05 -19.37 26.83
C ALA A 151 -15.16 -20.31 27.66
N ALA A 152 -13.83 -20.27 27.46
CA ALA A 152 -12.90 -21.08 28.25
C ALA A 152 -12.93 -20.71 29.74
N ARG A 153 -13.10 -19.43 30.09
CA ARG A 153 -13.24 -19.00 31.50
C ARG A 153 -14.52 -19.53 32.13
N ASP A 154 -15.61 -19.56 31.39
CA ASP A 154 -16.88 -20.10 31.86
C ASP A 154 -16.77 -21.62 32.09
N GLU A 155 -16.16 -22.35 31.15
CA GLU A 155 -15.89 -23.79 31.29
C GLU A 155 -15.03 -24.11 32.52
N ILE A 156 -13.95 -23.34 32.75
CA ILE A 156 -13.11 -23.49 33.95
C ILE A 156 -13.93 -23.25 35.22
N SER A 157 -14.77 -22.21 35.22
CA SER A 157 -15.63 -21.89 36.38
C SER A 157 -16.62 -23.01 36.67
N HIS A 158 -17.18 -23.64 35.64
CA HIS A 158 -18.03 -24.81 35.79
C HIS A 158 -17.27 -26.00 36.35
N ALA A 159 -16.07 -26.30 35.82
CA ALA A 159 -15.23 -27.39 36.30
C ALA A 159 -14.84 -27.23 37.78
N ILE A 160 -14.56 -26.00 38.24
CA ILE A 160 -14.28 -25.71 39.65
C ILE A 160 -15.48 -26.07 40.54
N ARG A 161 -16.69 -25.63 40.17
CA ARG A 161 -17.90 -25.94 40.96
C ARG A 161 -18.18 -27.44 41.02
N ASP A 162 -17.97 -28.16 39.92
CA ASP A 162 -18.13 -29.60 39.89
C ASP A 162 -17.09 -30.30 40.78
N ASN A 163 -15.85 -29.84 40.79
CA ASN A 163 -14.81 -30.35 41.68
C ASN A 163 -15.17 -30.13 43.16
N GLU A 164 -15.65 -28.93 43.52
CA GLU A 164 -16.11 -28.62 44.88
C GLU A 164 -17.25 -29.55 45.31
N ARG A 165 -18.23 -29.78 44.43
CA ARG A 165 -19.36 -30.69 44.68
C ARG A 165 -18.90 -32.12 44.91
N VAL A 166 -18.02 -32.64 44.05
CA VAL A 166 -17.47 -34.00 44.19
C VAL A 166 -16.67 -34.13 45.48
N THR A 167 -15.84 -33.14 45.79
CA THR A 167 -15.03 -33.11 47.02
C THR A 167 -15.92 -33.13 48.27
N ALA A 168 -16.99 -32.32 48.30
CA ALA A 168 -17.96 -32.34 49.39
C ALA A 168 -18.64 -33.71 49.55
N ARG A 169 -18.99 -34.36 48.43
CA ARG A 169 -19.60 -35.70 48.45
C ARG A 169 -18.63 -36.76 48.97
N ILE A 170 -17.35 -36.71 48.58
CA ILE A 170 -16.32 -37.61 49.10
C ILE A 170 -16.18 -37.44 50.62
N ALA A 171 -16.13 -36.20 51.11
CA ALA A 171 -16.04 -35.91 52.54
C ALA A 171 -17.26 -36.48 53.31
N GLU A 172 -18.46 -36.31 52.78
CA GLU A 172 -19.69 -36.86 53.36
C GLU A 172 -19.67 -38.40 53.44
N LEU A 173 -19.32 -39.06 52.32
CA LEU A 173 -19.23 -40.52 52.26
C LEU A 173 -18.14 -41.06 53.19
N THR A 174 -17.01 -40.35 53.31
CA THR A 174 -15.93 -40.71 54.24
C THR A 174 -16.41 -40.65 55.68
N ARG A 175 -17.17 -39.61 56.06
CA ARG A 175 -17.78 -39.48 57.38
C ARG A 175 -18.78 -40.61 57.68
N LEU A 176 -19.64 -40.94 56.70
CA LEU A 176 -20.59 -42.05 56.83
C LEU A 176 -19.89 -43.39 56.99
N ALA A 177 -18.86 -43.66 56.19
CA ALA A 177 -18.05 -44.88 56.29
C ALA A 177 -17.38 -45.00 57.68
N GLY A 178 -16.83 -43.91 58.21
CA GLY A 178 -16.27 -43.86 59.57
C GLY A 178 -17.30 -44.16 60.65
N SER A 179 -18.50 -43.58 60.54
CA SER A 179 -19.60 -43.84 61.48
C SER A 179 -20.05 -45.30 61.45
N LEU A 180 -20.25 -45.88 60.27
CA LEU A 180 -20.64 -47.28 60.11
C LEU A 180 -19.54 -48.23 60.63
N GLY A 181 -18.26 -47.90 60.40
CA GLY A 181 -17.12 -48.61 60.97
C GLY A 181 -17.17 -48.65 62.50
N GLY A 182 -17.39 -47.49 63.13
CA GLY A 182 -17.54 -47.39 64.59
C GLY A 182 -18.70 -48.23 65.14
N HIS A 183 -19.87 -48.18 64.49
CA HIS A 183 -21.03 -49.00 64.88
C HIS A 183 -20.73 -50.50 64.75
N ARG A 184 -20.07 -50.92 63.66
CA ARG A 184 -19.68 -52.31 63.43
C ARG A 184 -18.75 -52.80 64.55
N ASP A 185 -17.77 -51.99 64.92
CA ASP A 185 -16.77 -52.38 65.93
C ASP A 185 -17.40 -52.42 67.34
N ALA A 186 -18.31 -51.50 67.65
CA ALA A 186 -19.11 -51.55 68.88
C ALA A 186 -20.00 -52.82 68.97
N MET A 187 -20.68 -53.18 67.89
CA MET A 187 -21.47 -54.43 67.84
C MET A 187 -20.59 -55.67 68.04
N ARG A 188 -19.38 -55.69 67.46
CA ARG A 188 -18.43 -56.79 67.67
C ARG A 188 -18.00 -56.90 69.14
N ALA A 189 -17.73 -55.79 69.81
CA ALA A 189 -17.37 -55.79 71.23
C ALA A 189 -18.50 -56.39 72.10
N LEU A 190 -19.74 -55.96 71.89
CA LEU A 190 -20.92 -56.50 72.61
C LEU A 190 -21.11 -58.01 72.41
N LEU A 191 -20.87 -58.51 71.19
CA LEU A 191 -20.95 -59.96 70.90
C LEU A 191 -19.86 -60.76 71.60
N ILE A 192 -18.67 -60.19 71.82
CA ILE A 192 -17.58 -60.83 72.55
C ILE A 192 -17.90 -60.86 74.06
N GLU A 193 -18.40 -59.77 74.62
CA GLU A 193 -18.78 -59.68 76.05
C GLU A 193 -19.88 -60.68 76.41
N ARG A 194 -20.90 -60.87 75.55
CA ARG A 194 -21.96 -61.85 75.76
C ARG A 194 -21.53 -63.31 75.70
N ARG A 195 -20.33 -63.61 75.20
CA ARG A 195 -19.79 -64.98 75.12
C ARG A 195 -18.90 -65.36 76.30
N ARG A 196 -18.61 -64.41 77.21
CA ARG A 196 -17.89 -64.66 78.47
C ARG A 196 -18.88 -64.88 79.59
#